data_AF-G9Y517-F1
#
_entry.id   AF-G9Y517-F1
#
_cell.length_a   1.000
_cell.length_b   1.000
_cell.length_c   1.000
_cell.angle_alpha   90.00
_cell.angle_beta   90.00
_cell.angle_gamma   90.00
#
_symmetry.space_group_name_H-M   'P 1'
#
loop_
_entity.id
_entity.type
_entity.pdbx_description
1 polymer ?
#
loop_
_entity_poly.entity_id
_entity_poly.type
_entity_poly.pdbx_seq_one_letter_code
_entity_poly.pdbx_strand_id
1 'polypeptide(L)'
;MGKLRCEYALSLAFSYVHNDNDYDYIREVCLYVIGWIGDSSCLPLIKDKLTNENNLKIKIAAGSAMRQIFWRSPNCQYEVLCLLKDVYYSENAESIKWRLIELISTISGKNLGMKESKNDPEILIGDIDKAIIKTNKFLATI
;
A
#
# COMPACT_ATOMS: atom_id res chain seq x y z
N MET A 1 4.19 -6.57 -18.50
CA MET A 1 4.24 -5.10 -18.43
C MET A 1 5.08 -4.73 -17.19
N GLY A 2 6.01 -3.78 -17.23
CA GLY A 2 6.82 -3.40 -16.03
C GLY A 2 8.35 -3.33 -16.19
N LYS A 3 8.88 -3.23 -17.41
CA LYS A 3 10.33 -3.04 -17.66
C LYS A 3 10.73 -1.57 -17.89
N LEU A 4 9.78 -0.64 -17.86
CA LEU A 4 10.10 0.78 -18.04
C LEU A 4 10.72 1.29 -16.74
N ARG A 5 11.98 1.74 -16.81
CA ARG A 5 12.67 2.44 -15.73
C ARG A 5 13.03 3.83 -16.26
N CYS A 6 12.76 4.86 -15.47
CA CYS A 6 13.11 6.24 -15.80
C CYS A 6 13.58 6.94 -14.52
N GLU A 7 14.89 7.02 -14.33
CA GLU A 7 15.49 7.62 -13.13
C GLU A 7 15.06 9.08 -12.95
N TYR A 8 14.95 9.83 -14.05
CA TYR A 8 14.46 11.20 -14.02
C TYR A 8 13.02 11.30 -13.50
N ALA A 9 12.11 10.49 -14.04
CA ALA A 9 10.71 10.51 -13.59
C ALA A 9 10.56 10.05 -12.13
N LEU A 10 11.37 9.08 -11.71
CA LEU A 10 11.39 8.61 -10.33
C LEU A 10 11.90 9.72 -9.40
N SER A 11 13.00 10.38 -9.77
CA SER A 11 13.58 11.49 -9.00
C SER A 11 12.60 12.66 -8.87
N LEU A 12 11.88 12.98 -9.94
CA LEU A 12 10.83 14.00 -9.92
C LEU A 12 9.66 13.58 -9.02
N ALA A 13 9.25 12.31 -9.07
CA ALA A 13 8.20 11.83 -8.17
C ALA A 13 8.62 11.94 -6.69
N PHE A 14 9.88 11.61 -6.37
CA PHE A 14 10.43 11.79 -5.02
C PHE A 14 10.44 13.26 -4.57
N SER A 15 10.76 14.21 -5.46
CA SER A 15 10.80 15.63 -5.08
C SER A 15 9.41 16.22 -4.78
N TYR A 16 8.34 15.64 -5.33
CA TYR A 16 6.99 16.18 -5.22
C TYR A 16 6.04 15.39 -4.30
N VAL A 17 6.39 14.16 -3.90
CA VAL A 17 5.52 13.33 -3.03
C VAL A 17 5.36 13.88 -1.60
N HIS A 18 6.27 14.76 -1.18
CA HIS A 18 6.23 15.50 0.09
C HIS A 18 5.82 16.97 -0.08
N ASN A 19 5.30 17.38 -1.24
CA ASN A 19 4.95 18.77 -1.47
C ASN A 19 3.70 19.15 -0.65
N ASP A 20 3.89 19.92 0.42
CA ASP A 20 2.83 20.33 1.34
C ASP A 20 1.99 21.53 0.83
N ASN A 21 2.25 22.03 -0.39
CA ASN A 21 1.52 23.17 -0.97
C ASN A 21 0.11 22.80 -1.52
N ASP A 22 -0.67 22.00 -0.78
CA ASP A 22 -2.07 21.64 -1.07
C ASP A 22 -2.37 20.91 -2.39
N TYR A 23 -1.35 20.40 -3.09
CA TYR A 23 -1.56 19.62 -4.34
C TYR A 23 -1.61 18.11 -4.07
N ASP A 24 -2.60 17.64 -3.31
CA ASP A 24 -2.79 16.22 -3.03
C ASP A 24 -2.85 15.36 -4.31
N TYR A 25 -3.46 15.89 -5.37
CA TYR A 25 -3.47 15.23 -6.68
C TYR A 25 -2.05 14.94 -7.21
N ILE A 26 -1.11 15.88 -7.08
CA ILE A 26 0.28 15.69 -7.53
C ILE A 26 0.94 14.59 -6.70
N ARG A 27 0.75 14.62 -5.38
CA ARG A 27 1.32 13.62 -4.46
C ARG A 27 0.78 12.22 -4.76
N GLU A 28 -0.51 12.12 -5.07
CA GLU A 28 -1.17 10.88 -5.49
C GLU A 28 -0.53 10.33 -6.78
N VAL A 29 -0.39 11.18 -7.80
CA VAL A 29 0.27 10.84 -9.07
C VAL A 29 1.72 10.41 -8.85
N CYS A 30 2.46 11.10 -7.98
CA CYS A 30 3.83 10.72 -7.64
C CYS A 30 3.89 9.32 -7.03
N LEU A 31 2.95 8.94 -6.16
CA LEU A 31 2.89 7.58 -5.61
C LEU A 31 2.60 6.53 -6.68
N TYR A 32 1.72 6.80 -7.64
CA TYR A 32 1.52 5.89 -8.77
C TYR A 32 2.79 5.73 -9.62
N VAL A 33 3.49 6.83 -9.91
CA VAL A 33 4.78 6.78 -10.62
C VAL A 33 5.78 5.94 -9.84
N ILE A 34 5.96 6.19 -8.54
CA ILE A 34 6.85 5.39 -7.67
C ILE A 34 6.48 3.91 -7.71
N GLY A 35 5.19 3.57 -7.66
CA GLY A 35 4.72 2.19 -7.78
C GLY A 35 5.08 1.53 -9.12
N TRP A 36 4.92 2.27 -10.23
CA TRP A 36 5.17 1.76 -11.58
C TRP A 36 6.66 1.56 -11.89
N ILE A 37 7.51 2.51 -11.48
CA ILE A 37 8.91 2.55 -11.93
C ILE A 37 9.97 2.43 -10.82
N GLY A 38 9.59 2.52 -9.53
CA GLY A 38 10.51 2.44 -8.37
C GLY A 38 11.11 1.05 -8.15
N ASP A 39 11.49 0.66 -6.93
CA ASP A 39 11.80 -0.73 -6.57
C ASP A 39 11.66 -0.89 -5.04
N SER A 40 12.16 -1.99 -4.46
CA SER A 40 12.06 -2.21 -3.02
C SER A 40 12.75 -1.12 -2.18
N SER A 41 13.71 -0.37 -2.74
CA SER A 41 14.30 0.78 -2.04
C SER A 41 13.29 1.90 -1.75
N CYS A 42 12.14 1.91 -2.42
CA CYS A 42 11.06 2.87 -2.20
C CYS A 42 10.14 2.50 -1.02
N LEU A 43 10.25 1.28 -0.49
CA LEU A 43 9.36 0.78 0.58
C LEU A 43 9.37 1.64 1.85
N PRO A 44 10.51 2.19 2.34
CA PRO A 44 10.52 3.08 3.49
C PRO A 44 9.66 4.35 3.29
N LEU A 45 9.73 4.97 2.11
CA LEU A 45 8.91 6.12 1.77
C LEU A 45 7.42 5.76 1.75
N ILE A 46 7.09 4.59 1.18
CA ILE A 46 5.69 4.16 1.09
C ILE A 46 5.14 3.81 2.47
N LYS A 47 5.96 3.20 3.35
CA LYS A 47 5.60 2.99 4.75
C LYS A 47 5.28 4.30 5.44
N ASP A 48 6.14 5.32 5.28
CA ASP A 48 5.91 6.65 5.82
C ASP A 48 4.56 7.23 5.37
N LYS A 49 4.24 7.14 4.07
CA LYS A 49 2.95 7.60 3.54
C LYS A 49 1.75 6.76 3.97
N LEU A 50 1.92 5.51 4.37
CA LEU A 50 0.83 4.72 4.95
C LEU A 50 0.58 5.07 6.43
N THR A 51 1.64 5.35 7.19
CA THR A 51 1.56 5.61 8.63
C THR A 51 1.23 7.06 8.95
N ASN A 52 1.99 8.01 8.40
CA ASN A 52 2.03 9.40 8.87
C ASN A 52 1.16 10.36 8.06
N GLU A 53 0.52 9.88 7.01
CA GLU A 53 -0.32 10.70 6.15
C GLU A 53 -1.71 10.94 6.76
N ASN A 54 -2.25 12.15 6.61
CA ASN A 54 -3.62 12.45 7.04
C ASN A 54 -4.63 12.25 5.90
N ASN A 55 -4.21 12.48 4.66
CA ASN A 55 -5.08 12.32 3.50
C ASN A 55 -5.29 10.83 3.14
N LEU A 56 -6.54 10.37 3.27
CA LEU A 56 -6.97 9.01 2.96
C LEU A 56 -6.59 8.56 1.53
N LYS A 57 -6.74 9.44 0.54
CA LYS A 57 -6.42 9.13 -0.86
C LYS A 57 -4.93 8.86 -1.04
N ILE A 58 -4.09 9.63 -0.37
CA ILE A 58 -2.62 9.45 -0.40
C ILE A 58 -2.23 8.13 0.27
N LYS A 59 -2.85 7.76 1.41
CA LYS A 59 -2.65 6.42 2.01
C LYS A 59 -3.05 5.30 1.05
N ILE A 60 -4.19 5.42 0.38
CA ILE A 60 -4.67 4.42 -0.60
C ILE A 60 -3.69 4.30 -1.78
N ALA A 61 -3.23 5.44 -2.31
CA ALA A 61 -2.25 5.47 -3.39
C ALA A 61 -0.91 4.85 -2.96
N ALA A 62 -0.47 5.08 -1.72
CA ALA A 62 0.72 4.45 -1.16
C ALA A 62 0.57 2.92 -1.06
N GLY A 63 -0.58 2.41 -0.60
CA GLY A 63 -0.87 0.99 -0.60
C GLY A 63 -0.87 0.37 -2.01
N SER A 64 -1.41 1.09 -2.99
CA SER A 64 -1.35 0.70 -4.41
C SER A 64 0.09 0.66 -4.94
N ALA A 65 0.91 1.66 -4.60
CA ALA A 65 2.32 1.69 -4.97
C ALA A 65 3.09 0.50 -4.39
N MET A 66 2.84 0.16 -3.12
CA MET A 66 3.42 -1.01 -2.46
C MET A 66 3.06 -2.31 -3.18
N ARG A 67 1.78 -2.47 -3.56
CA ARG A 67 1.29 -3.64 -4.33
C ARG A 67 2.02 -3.78 -5.67
N GLN A 68 2.21 -2.66 -6.39
CA GLN A 68 2.89 -2.65 -7.68
C GLN A 68 4.38 -3.00 -7.57
N ILE A 69 5.06 -2.51 -6.53
CA ILE A 69 6.45 -2.89 -6.25
C ILE A 69 6.55 -4.39 -5.97
N PHE A 70 5.68 -4.94 -5.12
CA PHE A 70 5.65 -6.37 -4.85
C PHE A 70 5.45 -7.21 -6.12
N TRP A 71 4.46 -6.89 -6.96
CA TRP A 71 4.21 -7.67 -8.18
C TRP A 71 5.37 -7.66 -9.16
N ARG A 72 6.15 -6.59 -9.20
CA ARG A 72 7.34 -6.49 -10.05
C ARG A 72 8.58 -7.11 -9.42
N SER A 73 8.65 -7.18 -8.09
CA SER A 73 9.77 -7.76 -7.35
C SER A 73 9.27 -8.63 -6.19
N PRO A 74 8.70 -9.81 -6.46
CA PRO A 74 8.10 -10.66 -5.41
C PRO A 74 9.08 -11.09 -4.32
N ASN A 75 10.39 -10.99 -4.57
CA ASN A 75 11.44 -11.28 -3.58
C ASN A 75 11.36 -10.37 -2.33
N CYS A 76 10.70 -9.20 -2.40
CA CYS A 76 10.49 -8.33 -1.24
C CYS A 76 9.23 -8.69 -0.42
N GLN A 77 8.56 -9.81 -0.70
CA GLN A 77 7.30 -10.19 -0.03
C GLN A 77 7.37 -10.12 1.49
N TYR A 78 8.41 -10.72 2.10
CA TYR A 78 8.57 -10.76 3.54
C TYR A 78 8.76 -9.36 4.13
N GLU A 79 9.61 -8.54 3.51
CA GLU A 79 9.84 -7.15 3.89
C GLU A 79 8.53 -6.33 3.83
N VAL A 80 7.77 -6.45 2.73
CA VAL A 80 6.48 -5.79 2.57
C VAL A 80 5.49 -6.22 3.66
N LEU A 81 5.42 -7.52 3.98
CA LEU A 81 4.53 -8.02 5.04
C LEU A 81 4.93 -7.52 6.43
N CYS A 82 6.23 -7.44 6.76
CA CYS A 82 6.69 -6.85 8.01
C CYS A 82 6.32 -5.36 8.11
N LEU A 83 6.50 -4.59 7.02
CA LEU A 83 6.11 -3.19 7.00
C LEU A 83 4.59 -3.01 7.17
N LEU A 84 3.79 -3.82 6.47
CA LEU A 84 2.33 -3.77 6.60
C LEU A 84 1.85 -4.22 7.98
N LYS A 85 2.54 -5.14 8.63
CA LYS A 85 2.28 -5.53 10.03
C LYS A 85 2.40 -4.33 10.96
N ASP A 86 3.49 -3.57 10.85
CA ASP A 86 3.70 -2.36 11.65
C ASP A 86 2.59 -1.33 11.41
N VAL A 87 2.30 -1.04 10.13
CA VAL A 87 1.25 -0.08 9.74
C VAL A 87 -0.10 -0.52 10.30
N TYR A 88 -0.46 -1.80 10.14
CA TYR A 88 -1.75 -2.36 10.57
C TYR A 88 -1.98 -2.22 12.08
N TYR A 89 -0.95 -2.45 12.90
CA TYR A 89 -1.08 -2.30 14.36
C TYR A 89 -1.08 -0.83 14.81
N SER A 90 -0.47 0.07 14.04
CA SER A 90 -0.50 1.51 14.32
C SER A 90 -1.78 2.21 13.87
N GLU A 91 -2.51 1.64 12.92
CA GLU A 91 -3.68 2.26 12.32
C GLU A 91 -4.92 2.14 13.23
N ASN A 92 -5.73 3.19 13.27
CA ASN A 92 -6.98 3.25 14.02
C ASN A 92 -8.19 3.51 13.14
N ALA A 93 -8.00 4.11 11.96
CA ALA A 93 -9.05 4.34 10.99
C ALA A 93 -9.52 3.00 10.39
N GLU A 94 -10.79 2.70 10.61
CA GLU A 94 -11.42 1.45 10.16
C GLU A 94 -11.30 1.28 8.64
N SER A 95 -11.60 2.33 7.85
CA SER A 95 -11.51 2.30 6.39
C SER A 95 -10.10 1.96 5.87
N ILE A 96 -9.05 2.45 6.54
CA ILE A 96 -7.66 2.09 6.20
C ILE A 96 -7.35 0.66 6.62
N LYS A 97 -7.79 0.22 7.81
CA LYS A 97 -7.61 -1.19 8.22
C LYS A 97 -8.19 -2.16 7.19
N TRP A 98 -9.35 -1.86 6.61
CA TRP A 98 -9.95 -2.70 5.57
C TRP A 98 -9.02 -2.82 4.36
N ARG A 99 -8.46 -1.69 3.91
CA ARG A 99 -7.52 -1.64 2.79
C ARG A 99 -6.21 -2.36 3.10
N LEU A 100 -5.70 -2.23 4.33
CA LEU A 100 -4.52 -2.95 4.78
C LEU A 100 -4.76 -4.46 4.81
N ILE A 101 -5.91 -4.93 5.28
CA ILE A 101 -6.25 -6.35 5.30
C ILE A 101 -6.34 -6.92 3.87
N GLU A 102 -6.99 -6.20 2.96
CA GLU A 102 -7.01 -6.60 1.55
C GLU A 102 -5.59 -6.63 0.98
N LEU A 103 -4.78 -5.61 1.23
CA LEU A 103 -3.41 -5.56 0.74
C LEU A 103 -2.57 -6.71 1.31
N ILE A 104 -2.61 -6.95 2.62
CA ILE A 104 -1.93 -8.07 3.26
C ILE A 104 -2.41 -9.41 2.67
N SER A 105 -3.71 -9.56 2.40
CA SER A 105 -4.26 -10.76 1.72
C SER A 105 -3.62 -10.95 0.34
N THR A 106 -3.55 -9.88 -0.44
CA THR A 106 -2.95 -9.86 -1.78
C THR A 106 -1.46 -10.17 -1.76
N ILE A 107 -0.69 -9.52 -0.87
CA ILE A 107 0.76 -9.75 -0.76
C ILE A 107 1.06 -11.15 -0.24
N SER A 108 0.32 -11.65 0.76
CA SER A 108 0.56 -12.97 1.36
C SER A 108 -0.02 -14.14 0.55
N GLY A 109 -0.94 -13.87 -0.38
CA GLY A 109 -1.75 -14.89 -1.05
C GLY A 109 -2.73 -15.62 -0.12
N LYS A 110 -3.00 -15.08 1.09
CA LYS A 110 -3.94 -15.66 2.06
C LYS A 110 -5.31 -15.01 1.93
N ASN A 111 -6.37 -15.81 2.04
CA ASN A 111 -7.72 -15.27 2.13
C ASN A 111 -8.01 -14.81 3.57
N LEU A 112 -7.80 -13.52 3.85
CA LEU A 112 -8.10 -12.94 5.16
C LEU A 112 -9.53 -12.39 5.26
N GLY A 113 -10.33 -12.42 4.20
CA GLY A 113 -11.77 -12.13 4.27
C GLY A 113 -12.22 -10.78 3.71
N MET A 114 -11.28 -9.88 3.40
CA MET A 114 -11.56 -8.66 2.62
C MET A 114 -11.16 -8.87 1.15
N LYS A 115 -11.94 -8.31 0.22
CA LYS A 115 -11.63 -8.30 -1.22
C LYS A 115 -12.21 -7.04 -1.88
N GLU A 116 -11.61 -6.61 -2.98
CA GLU A 116 -12.17 -5.58 -3.85
C GLU A 116 -13.46 -6.07 -4.51
N SER A 117 -14.44 -5.18 -4.67
CA SER A 117 -15.65 -5.45 -5.43
C SER A 117 -15.31 -5.60 -6.91
N LYS A 118 -15.97 -6.55 -7.58
CA LYS A 118 -15.79 -6.77 -9.02
C LYS A 118 -16.30 -5.61 -9.88
N ASN A 119 -17.25 -4.84 -9.35
CA ASN A 119 -17.89 -3.74 -10.06
C ASN A 119 -17.17 -2.41 -9.82
N ASP A 120 -16.54 -2.26 -8.65
CA ASP A 120 -15.85 -1.04 -8.24
C ASP A 120 -14.67 -1.40 -7.32
N PRO A 121 -13.42 -1.33 -7.83
CA PRO A 121 -12.23 -1.67 -7.04
C PRO A 121 -11.98 -0.75 -5.82
N GLU A 122 -12.62 0.42 -5.75
CA GLU A 122 -12.55 1.30 -4.58
C GLU A 122 -13.39 0.78 -3.42
N ILE A 123 -14.40 -0.05 -3.71
CA ILE A 123 -15.29 -0.64 -2.71
C ILE A 123 -14.71 -1.98 -2.24
N LEU A 124 -14.46 -2.09 -0.93
CA LEU A 124 -14.08 -3.34 -0.28
C LEU A 124 -15.31 -4.05 0.25
N ILE A 125 -15.35 -5.37 0.07
CA ILE A 125 -16.43 -6.24 0.55
C ILE A 125 -15.84 -7.35 1.45
N GLY A 126 -16.53 -7.63 2.55
CA GLY A 126 -16.10 -8.64 3.53
C GLY A 126 -16.76 -8.44 4.89
N ASP A 127 -16.61 -9.45 5.75
CA ASP A 127 -16.97 -9.37 7.16
C ASP A 127 -15.72 -8.90 7.92
N ILE A 128 -15.74 -7.65 8.36
CA ILE A 128 -14.55 -7.01 8.94
C ILE A 128 -14.09 -7.70 10.22
N ASP A 129 -15.00 -8.07 11.12
CA ASP A 129 -14.64 -8.68 12.40
C ASP A 129 -13.93 -10.02 12.18
N LYS A 130 -14.46 -10.85 11.28
CA LYS A 130 -13.80 -12.09 10.88
C LYS A 130 -12.46 -11.81 10.21
N ALA A 131 -12.38 -10.75 9.42
CA ALA A 131 -11.16 -10.41 8.70
C ALA A 131 -10.03 -9.94 9.61
N ILE A 132 -10.35 -9.14 10.63
CA ILE A 132 -9.43 -8.72 11.69
C ILE A 132 -8.89 -9.94 12.44
N ILE A 133 -9.75 -10.88 12.84
CA ILE A 133 -9.33 -12.10 13.55
C ILE A 133 -8.35 -12.93 12.71
N LYS A 134 -8.68 -13.16 11.43
CA LYS A 134 -7.80 -13.89 10.50
C LYS A 134 -6.47 -13.18 10.29
N THR A 135 -6.51 -11.86 10.13
CA THR A 135 -5.31 -11.04 9.90
C THR A 135 -4.40 -11.06 11.12
N ASN A 136 -4.93 -10.85 12.33
CA ASN A 136 -4.18 -10.94 13.57
C ASN A 136 -3.50 -12.30 13.74
N LYS A 137 -4.23 -13.39 13.47
CA LYS A 137 -3.68 -14.75 13.55
C LYS A 137 -2.55 -14.96 12.54
N PHE A 138 -2.68 -14.44 11.34
CA PHE A 138 -1.64 -14.53 10.31
C PHE A 138 -0.41 -13.70 10.68
N LEU A 139 -0.58 -12.44 11.04
CA LEU A 139 0.52 -11.53 11.41
C LEU A 139 1.29 -11.98 12.65
N ALA A 140 0.68 -12.80 13.53
CA ALA A 140 1.38 -13.43 14.65
C ALA A 140 2.38 -14.52 14.23
N THR A 141 2.33 -15.00 12.98
CA THR A 141 3.23 -16.04 12.44
C THR A 141 4.42 -15.48 11.65
N ILE A 142 4.46 -14.17 11.43
CA ILE A 142 5.47 -13.44 10.67
C ILE A 142 6.28 -12.58 11.62
#